data_AF-A0A6G9FCF7-F1
#
_entry.id   AF-A0A6G9FCF7-F1
#
_cell.length_a   1.000
_cell.length_b   1.000
_cell.length_c   1.000
_cell.angle_alpha   90.00
_cell.angle_beta   90.00
_cell.angle_gamma   90.00
#
_symmetry.space_group_name_H-M   'P 1'
#
loop_
_entity.id
_entity.type
_entity.pdbx_description
1 polymer ?
#
loop_
_entity_poly.entity_id
_entity_poly.type
_entity_poly.pdbx_seq_one_letter_code
_entity_poly.pdbx_strand_id
1 'polypeptide(L)'
;MRRILLVLAAVGAVLLSGCSDDDASAGPPTATASPGPTATDLAARYRKAGGDAAVRGIDHTRRADGAALLTVWTDKDDGYVPFETFADALSAFLSGEDVRLDRGYVLTVYGADGSLMHKYDTAPGP
;
A
#
# COMPACT_ATOMS: atom_id res chain seq x y z
N MET A 1 -34.18 -31.08 55.07
CA MET A 1 -35.08 -30.80 53.93
C MET A 1 -34.26 -30.27 52.77
N ARG A 2 -34.59 -30.66 51.52
CA ARG A 2 -34.01 -30.27 50.19
C ARG A 2 -32.55 -30.75 49.95
N ARG A 3 -32.26 -31.79 49.17
CA ARG A 3 -32.45 -32.08 47.73
C ARG A 3 -31.62 -31.20 46.77
N ILE A 4 -30.79 -31.91 45.99
CA ILE A 4 -30.41 -31.70 44.57
C ILE A 4 -29.02 -31.07 44.29
N LEU A 5 -28.12 -31.97 43.88
CA LEU A 5 -27.19 -31.90 42.74
C LEU A 5 -26.94 -30.53 42.10
N LEU A 6 -25.66 -30.17 41.98
CA LEU A 6 -25.13 -29.52 40.76
C LEU A 6 -23.75 -30.10 40.45
N VAL A 7 -23.73 -30.93 39.42
CA VAL A 7 -22.55 -31.37 38.68
C VAL A 7 -22.11 -30.20 37.79
N LEU A 8 -20.84 -29.80 37.85
CA LEU A 8 -20.19 -29.15 36.72
C LEU A 8 -18.74 -29.66 36.60
N ALA A 9 -18.64 -30.75 35.84
CA ALA A 9 -17.60 -31.01 34.85
C ALA A 9 -17.38 -29.76 33.97
N ALA A 10 -16.28 -29.51 33.26
CA ALA A 10 -14.99 -30.14 33.09
C ALA A 10 -14.25 -29.24 32.06
N VAL A 11 -12.92 -29.33 32.05
CA VAL A 11 -12.05 -29.17 30.87
C VAL A 11 -11.93 -27.76 30.28
N GLY A 12 -10.76 -27.17 30.54
CA GLY A 12 -10.22 -26.10 29.73
C GLY A 12 -9.83 -26.61 28.33
N ALA A 13 -10.13 -25.80 27.33
CA ALA A 13 -9.52 -25.88 26.01
C ALA A 13 -9.08 -24.46 25.63
N VAL A 14 -7.76 -24.27 25.55
CA VAL A 14 -7.12 -23.09 24.99
C VAL A 14 -7.43 -23.08 23.51
N LEU A 15 -8.29 -22.17 23.07
CA LEU A 15 -8.52 -21.92 21.65
C LEU A 15 -7.41 -21.01 21.12
N LEU A 16 -6.30 -21.63 20.74
CA LEU A 16 -5.41 -21.12 19.69
C LEU A 16 -6.09 -21.41 18.34
N SER A 17 -6.94 -20.49 17.88
CA SER A 17 -7.34 -20.44 16.47
C SER A 17 -6.71 -19.21 15.86
N GLY A 18 -5.70 -19.48 15.02
CA GLY A 18 -4.96 -18.48 14.27
C GLY A 18 -5.89 -17.59 13.47
N CYS A 19 -5.53 -16.30 13.43
CA CYS A 19 -5.98 -15.44 12.35
C CYS A 19 -5.45 -16.07 11.06
N SER A 20 -6.36 -16.58 10.24
CA SER A 20 -6.06 -16.90 8.86
C SER A 20 -5.46 -15.66 8.22
N ASP A 21 -4.24 -15.79 7.71
CA ASP A 21 -3.70 -14.91 6.69
C ASP A 21 -4.74 -14.84 5.56
N ASP A 22 -5.46 -13.73 5.48
CA ASP A 22 -6.31 -13.44 4.34
C ASP A 22 -5.35 -13.18 3.18
N ASP A 23 -5.24 -14.21 2.35
CA ASP A 23 -4.49 -14.28 1.12
C ASP A 23 -4.72 -12.98 0.33
N ALA A 24 -3.65 -12.21 0.17
CA ALA A 24 -3.60 -10.98 -0.58
C ALA A 24 -3.94 -11.27 -2.06
N SER A 25 -5.24 -11.37 -2.36
CA SER A 25 -5.74 -11.24 -3.72
C SER A 25 -5.76 -9.76 -4.05
N ALA A 26 -4.57 -9.23 -4.33
CA ALA A 26 -4.37 -7.90 -4.88
C ALA A 26 -4.98 -7.86 -6.29
N GLY A 27 -6.31 -7.71 -6.35
CA GLY A 27 -6.97 -7.15 -7.52
C GLY A 27 -6.35 -5.78 -7.87
N PRO A 28 -6.53 -5.30 -9.11
CA PRO A 28 -6.02 -3.98 -9.50
C PRO A 28 -6.48 -2.94 -8.48
N PRO A 29 -5.61 -2.02 -8.04
CA PRO A 29 -5.92 -1.11 -6.94
C PRO A 29 -7.21 -0.36 -7.25
N THR A 30 -8.27 -0.67 -6.51
CA THR A 30 -9.51 0.12 -6.53
C THR A 30 -9.10 1.53 -6.14
N ALA A 31 -9.31 2.51 -7.02
CA ALA A 31 -8.98 3.92 -6.81
C ALA A 31 -9.81 4.47 -5.64
N THR A 32 -9.37 4.17 -4.44
CA THR A 32 -9.92 4.70 -3.20
C THR A 32 -9.19 6.02 -2.96
N ALA A 33 -9.92 7.07 -2.58
CA ALA A 33 -9.35 8.40 -2.37
C ALA A 33 -8.37 8.45 -1.17
N SER A 34 -8.38 7.44 -0.30
CA SER A 34 -7.58 7.43 0.93
C SER A 34 -6.71 6.17 1.06
N PRO A 35 -5.40 6.30 1.27
CA PRO A 35 -4.51 5.15 1.36
C PRO A 35 -4.84 4.24 2.55
N GLY A 36 -4.56 2.95 2.40
CA GLY A 36 -4.57 1.99 3.52
C GLY A 36 -3.40 2.20 4.50
N PRO A 37 -3.36 1.44 5.61
CA PRO A 37 -2.34 1.58 6.64
C PRO A 37 -0.93 1.26 6.13
N THR A 38 -0.75 0.16 5.39
CA THR A 38 0.54 -0.23 4.79
C THR A 38 1.08 0.85 3.84
N ALA A 39 0.19 1.43 3.03
CA ALA A 39 0.54 2.50 2.12
C ALA A 39 0.93 3.79 2.86
N THR A 40 0.27 4.07 3.99
CA THR A 40 0.59 5.20 4.87
C THR A 40 1.95 5.01 5.54
N ASP A 41 2.28 3.79 5.97
CA ASP A 41 3.57 3.47 6.59
C ASP A 41 4.73 3.62 5.61
N LEU A 42 4.57 3.16 4.36
CA LEU A 42 5.58 3.35 3.31
C LEU A 42 5.77 4.85 2.99
N ALA A 43 4.69 5.62 2.90
CA ALA A 43 4.76 7.07 2.75
C ALA A 43 5.47 7.75 3.94
N ALA A 44 5.25 7.29 5.17
CA ALA A 44 5.95 7.82 6.33
C ALA A 44 7.46 7.57 6.25
N ARG A 45 7.89 6.39 5.78
CA ARG A 45 9.31 6.09 5.54
C ARG A 45 9.90 6.95 4.43
N TYR A 46 9.17 7.13 3.32
CA TYR A 46 9.57 8.02 2.23
C TYR A 46 9.84 9.45 2.72
N ARG A 47 8.90 10.03 3.47
CA ARG A 47 9.05 11.36 4.07
C ARG A 47 10.23 11.43 5.03
N LYS A 48 10.42 10.40 5.87
CA LYS A 48 11.57 10.32 6.79
C LYS A 48 12.91 10.25 6.05
N ALA A 49 12.95 9.67 4.87
CA ALA A 49 14.11 9.61 3.99
C ALA A 49 14.37 10.91 3.20
N GLY A 50 13.58 11.97 3.44
CA GLY A 50 13.70 13.25 2.72
C GLY A 50 12.81 13.38 1.49
N GLY A 51 11.88 12.43 1.27
CA GLY A 51 10.85 12.52 0.25
C GLY A 51 9.84 13.64 0.52
N ASP A 52 9.01 13.93 -0.49
CA ASP A 52 8.02 15.01 -0.42
C ASP A 52 7.03 14.81 0.74
N ALA A 53 6.91 15.83 1.60
CA ALA A 53 6.09 15.80 2.81
C ALA A 53 4.58 15.68 2.53
N ALA A 54 4.13 16.08 1.34
CA ALA A 54 2.73 15.99 0.93
C ALA A 54 2.34 14.59 0.45
N VAL A 55 3.27 13.64 0.32
CA VAL A 55 2.94 12.25 0.03
C VAL A 55 2.37 11.60 1.28
N ARG A 56 1.14 11.12 1.20
CA ARG A 56 0.37 10.54 2.30
C ARG A 56 0.14 9.04 2.17
N GLY A 57 0.30 8.50 0.97
CA GLY A 57 0.26 7.07 0.73
C GLY A 57 1.13 6.67 -0.46
N ILE A 58 1.76 5.50 -0.36
CA ILE A 58 2.48 4.86 -1.45
C ILE A 58 2.12 3.38 -1.43
N ASP A 59 1.59 2.87 -2.52
CA ASP A 59 1.32 1.44 -2.70
C ASP A 59 2.03 0.92 -3.96
N HIS A 60 2.39 -0.35 -3.94
CA HIS A 60 3.01 -0.99 -5.08
C HIS A 60 2.54 -2.43 -5.27
N THR A 61 2.24 -2.80 -6.51
CA THR A 61 1.98 -4.19 -6.92
C THR A 61 2.79 -4.53 -8.17
N ARG A 62 2.79 -5.79 -8.58
CA ARG A 62 3.52 -6.25 -9.76
C ARG A 62 2.54 -6.69 -10.85
N ARG A 63 2.75 -6.23 -12.09
CA ARG A 63 2.03 -6.72 -13.27
C ARG A 63 2.55 -8.09 -13.69
N ALA A 64 1.79 -8.78 -14.54
CA ALA A 64 2.17 -10.07 -15.10
C ALA A 64 3.44 -10.01 -15.97
N ASP A 65 3.70 -8.87 -16.63
CA ASP A 65 4.92 -8.63 -17.42
C ASP A 65 6.18 -8.34 -16.57
N GLY A 66 6.01 -8.21 -15.25
CA GLY A 66 7.05 -7.93 -14.29
C GLY A 66 7.23 -6.46 -13.92
N ALA A 67 6.59 -5.53 -14.64
CA ALA A 67 6.62 -4.10 -14.32
C ALA A 67 5.89 -3.80 -13.01
N ALA A 68 6.31 -2.76 -12.29
CA ALA A 68 5.64 -2.33 -11.07
C ALA A 68 4.44 -1.42 -11.38
N LEU A 69 3.35 -1.58 -10.64
CA LEU A 69 2.27 -0.59 -10.58
C LEU A 69 2.44 0.19 -9.28
N LEU A 70 2.72 1.48 -9.39
CA LEU A 70 2.91 2.38 -8.27
C LEU A 70 1.68 3.29 -8.16
N THR A 71 1.12 3.37 -6.96
CA THR A 71 0.02 4.29 -6.64
C THR A 71 0.48 5.23 -5.53
N VAL A 72 0.29 6.53 -5.74
CA VAL A 72 0.63 7.57 -4.76
C VAL A 72 -0.61 8.39 -4.46
N TRP A 73 -0.80 8.73 -3.19
CA TRP A 73 -1.77 9.73 -2.74
C TRP A 73 -1.02 10.93 -2.19
N THR A 74 -1.42 12.13 -2.60
CA THR A 74 -0.78 13.37 -2.18
C THR A 74 -1.79 14.45 -1.77
N ASP A 75 -1.38 15.30 -0.83
CA ASP A 75 -2.12 16.51 -0.43
C ASP A 75 -1.73 17.75 -1.28
N LYS A 76 -1.07 17.56 -2.42
CA LYS A 76 -0.82 18.66 -3.37
C LYS A 76 -2.07 18.95 -4.19
N ASP A 77 -2.35 20.23 -4.37
CA ASP A 77 -3.48 20.69 -5.20
C ASP A 77 -3.13 20.67 -6.70
N ASP A 78 -1.89 21.05 -7.06
CA ASP A 78 -1.46 21.20 -8.46
C ASP A 78 -0.55 20.05 -8.96
N GLY A 79 -0.31 19.05 -8.11
CA GLY A 79 0.54 17.90 -8.41
C GLY A 79 2.03 18.25 -8.38
N TYR A 80 2.82 17.58 -9.22
CA TYR A 80 4.28 17.73 -9.25
C TYR A 80 4.76 18.32 -10.57
N VAL A 81 5.56 19.38 -10.50
CA VAL A 81 6.19 20.03 -11.65
C VAL A 81 7.62 20.45 -11.26
N PRO A 82 8.68 19.97 -11.96
CA PRO A 82 8.65 18.90 -12.96
C PRO A 82 8.29 17.56 -12.33
N PHE A 83 7.45 16.78 -13.02
CA PHE A 83 6.94 15.50 -12.51
C PHE A 83 8.05 14.45 -12.43
N GLU A 84 9.00 14.49 -13.36
CA GLU A 84 10.12 13.57 -13.50
C GLU A 84 11.02 13.59 -12.26
N THR A 85 11.28 14.77 -11.69
CA THR A 85 12.04 14.89 -10.44
C THR A 85 11.37 14.17 -9.28
N PHE A 86 10.04 14.22 -9.20
CA PHE A 86 9.29 13.46 -8.20
C PHE A 86 9.36 11.95 -8.49
N ALA A 87 9.17 11.53 -9.74
CA ALA A 87 9.23 10.13 -10.14
C ALA A 87 10.62 9.50 -9.88
N ASP A 88 11.70 10.25 -10.14
CA ASP A 88 13.08 9.80 -9.90
C ASP A 88 13.37 9.67 -8.41
N ALA A 89 12.97 10.65 -7.59
CA ALA A 89 13.15 10.59 -6.15
C ALA A 89 12.36 9.42 -5.51
N LEU A 90 11.11 9.22 -5.95
CA LEU A 90 10.27 8.12 -5.49
C LEU A 90 10.86 6.76 -5.90
N SER A 91 11.25 6.59 -7.16
CA SER A 91 11.78 5.32 -7.65
C SER A 91 13.14 4.96 -7.02
N ALA A 92 14.00 5.95 -6.77
CA ALA A 92 15.24 5.75 -6.02
C ALA A 92 14.98 5.26 -4.58
N PHE A 93 14.01 5.87 -3.88
CA PHE A 93 13.61 5.42 -2.55
C PHE A 93 13.05 3.99 -2.57
N LEU A 94 12.13 3.70 -3.49
CA LEU A 94 11.49 2.38 -3.60
C LEU A 94 12.50 1.28 -3.95
N SER A 95 13.50 1.58 -4.76
CA SER A 95 14.59 0.63 -5.04
C SER A 95 15.39 0.27 -3.78
N GLY A 96 15.54 1.22 -2.85
CA GLY A 96 16.16 0.99 -1.54
C GLY A 96 15.27 0.21 -0.55
N GLU A 97 13.96 0.15 -0.81
CA GLU A 97 12.98 -0.66 -0.06
C GLU A 97 12.73 -2.02 -0.72
N ASP A 98 13.68 -2.51 -1.53
CA ASP A 98 13.62 -3.79 -2.26
C ASP A 98 12.47 -3.91 -3.29
N VAL A 99 11.86 -2.79 -3.69
CA VAL A 99 10.87 -2.78 -4.78
C VAL A 99 11.61 -2.86 -6.11
N ARG A 100 11.40 -3.95 -6.86
CA ARG A 100 12.07 -4.14 -8.15
C ARG A 100 11.40 -3.33 -9.26
N LEU A 101 12.14 -2.39 -9.83
CA LEU A 101 11.72 -1.49 -10.92
C LEU A 101 12.49 -1.73 -12.24
N ASP A 102 13.26 -2.81 -12.32
CA ASP A 102 14.15 -3.16 -13.44
C ASP A 102 13.41 -3.42 -14.77
N ARG A 103 12.12 -3.76 -14.69
CA ARG A 103 11.22 -3.95 -15.85
C ARG A 103 10.36 -2.72 -16.14
N GLY A 104 10.71 -1.58 -15.56
CA GLY A 104 9.92 -0.35 -15.60
C GLY A 104 8.75 -0.36 -14.62
N TYR A 105 8.01 0.74 -14.60
CA TYR A 105 6.87 0.94 -13.73
C TYR A 105 5.83 1.89 -14.34
N VAL A 106 4.59 1.73 -13.91
CA VAL A 106 3.49 2.68 -14.12
C VAL A 106 3.21 3.40 -12.82
N LEU A 107 3.41 4.70 -12.79
CA LEU A 107 3.15 5.57 -11.64
C LEU A 107 1.85 6.33 -11.84
N THR A 108 0.93 6.18 -10.90
CA THR A 108 -0.34 6.90 -10.82
C THR A 108 -0.37 7.74 -9.56
N VAL A 109 -0.61 9.04 -9.68
CA VAL A 109 -0.69 9.97 -8.54
C VAL A 109 -2.10 10.52 -8.42
N TYR A 110 -2.67 10.38 -7.24
CA TYR A 110 -3.98 10.90 -6.88
C TYR A 110 -3.87 12.07 -5.89
N GLY A 111 -4.71 13.08 -6.08
CA GLY A 111 -4.86 14.20 -5.16
C GLY A 111 -5.68 13.81 -3.92
N ALA A 112 -5.81 14.75 -2.97
CA ALA A 112 -6.55 14.54 -1.73
C ALA A 112 -8.05 14.26 -1.96
N ASP A 113 -8.60 14.73 -3.07
CA ASP A 113 -9.98 14.50 -3.50
C ASP A 113 -10.16 13.17 -4.28
N GLY A 114 -9.08 12.42 -4.48
CA GLY A 114 -9.06 11.20 -5.29
C GLY A 114 -8.98 11.47 -6.80
N SER A 115 -8.83 12.72 -7.24
CA SER A 115 -8.64 13.04 -8.65
C SER A 115 -7.29 12.49 -9.15
N LEU A 116 -7.28 11.99 -10.39
CA LEU A 116 -6.05 11.60 -11.06
C LEU A 116 -5.26 12.85 -11.43
N MET A 117 -4.07 13.03 -10.85
CA MET A 117 -3.20 14.17 -11.13
C MET A 117 -2.16 13.84 -12.20
N HIS A 118 -1.51 12.68 -12.06
CA HIS A 118 -0.44 12.25 -12.96
C HIS A 118 -0.54 10.76 -13.28
N LYS A 119 -0.22 10.41 -14.52
CA LYS A 119 0.01 9.03 -14.95
C LYS A 119 1.26 9.00 -15.81
N TYR A 120 2.20 8.15 -15.42
CA TYR A 120 3.50 8.03 -16.07
C TYR A 120 3.85 6.57 -16.25
N ASP A 121 4.29 6.20 -17.45
CA ASP A 121 4.59 4.81 -17.82
C ASP A 121 6.01 4.74 -18.37
N THR A 122 6.85 3.95 -17.70
CA THR A 122 8.23 3.66 -18.09
C THR A 122 8.42 2.21 -18.51
N ALA A 123 7.36 1.40 -18.43
CA ALA A 123 7.43 0.02 -18.87
C ALA A 123 7.70 -0.02 -20.38
N PRO A 124 8.50 -1.00 -20.87
CA PRO A 124 8.59 -1.23 -22.29
C PRO A 124 7.16 -1.46 -22.83
N GLY A 125 6.87 -0.87 -23.99
CA GLY A 125 5.57 -1.05 -24.65
C GLY A 125 5.23 -2.53 -24.88
N PRO A 126 3.95 -2.84 -25.15
CA PRO A 126 3.51 -4.21 -25.39
C PRO A 126 4.28 -4.91 -26.52
#